data_AF-A0A929V755-F1
#
_entry.id   AF-A0A929V755-F1
#
_cell.length_a   1.000
_cell.length_b   1.000
_cell.length_c   1.000
_cell.angle_alpha   90.00
_cell.angle_beta   90.00
_cell.angle_gamma   90.00
#
_symmetry.space_group_name_H-M   'P 1'
#
loop_
_entity.id
_entity.type
_entity.pdbx_description
1 polymer ?
#
loop_
_entity_poly.entity_id
_entity_poly.type
_entity_poly.pdbx_seq_one_letter_code
_entity_poly.pdbx_strand_id
1 'polypeptide(L)'
;MGVSYTKIIGAASVAAIVGIVALHSPVSAAPASFTWTGSAGDHKMSTAGNWKEGQVPTEGSKLVFKCVDGPSENIQNDLTVALSGLEVKKLDSLPDGKWCARYNIDKMRFTSDAEFTGDHTSIDSKDEHKTPNVYITGAITGLSNLKSNGFNGGFDSKPTINRFEVANTGCNNIGYTQASEIIIGENASVSPKNANSVTVKSKGQLDISYYSDETSSSKITFENGSMISHGIHCQYVGGSGSNVTTVLSGDITLNGDVEYWLASNVTLKITGKLSGPGKLVAHKDNEGTVLVESSNNTSGTPNGQIGYTNEAKTIQLDGNKPDESVIVKKGETVLLNGNRSDVSVREGGVFGGDATVKSLYVDGVVAPGNSPGKITVLNSFSISETGVYKAEILNKEHYDQIVAQDVYIDAQSKLDLTYLAGGVIKKGDTFTIISNNGTNPVQGTFKDLPEGAEVTVSGATFKISYVGGDGNDVVLTAQNDSKAPKAPNTGGEKLSVNLIGAIAGVASAAALLFVTKRKSLSKK
;
A
#
# COMPACT_ATOMS: atom_id res chain seq x y z
N MET A 1 -18.67 25.65 -105.68
CA MET A 1 -17.76 24.54 -106.03
C MET A 1 -16.50 24.78 -105.21
N GLY A 2 -16.14 24.05 -104.18
CA GLY A 2 -16.19 22.61 -103.99
C GLY A 2 -14.76 22.18 -103.65
N VAL A 3 -14.56 21.72 -102.40
CA VAL A 3 -13.49 20.82 -101.89
C VAL A 3 -12.04 21.36 -101.96
N SER A 4 -11.12 21.23 -101.00
CA SER A 4 -10.81 20.10 -100.10
C SER A 4 -9.82 20.50 -98.98
N TYR A 5 -10.06 19.96 -97.77
CA TYR A 5 -9.21 19.51 -96.65
C TYR A 5 -7.70 19.91 -96.62
N THR A 6 -7.11 20.25 -95.46
CA THR A 6 -6.69 19.28 -94.42
C THR A 6 -6.29 19.92 -93.06
N LYS A 7 -6.74 19.24 -91.99
CA LYS A 7 -6.44 19.24 -90.53
C LYS A 7 -5.27 20.08 -89.94
N ILE A 8 -5.53 20.67 -88.76
CA ILE A 8 -4.80 20.40 -87.50
C ILE A 8 -5.83 20.35 -86.33
N ILE A 9 -5.67 19.35 -85.46
CA ILE A 9 -6.48 19.07 -84.25
C ILE A 9 -5.81 19.73 -83.04
N GLY A 10 -6.60 20.32 -82.14
CA GLY A 10 -6.18 20.74 -80.79
C GLY A 10 -7.40 20.86 -79.88
N ALA A 11 -7.40 20.11 -78.78
CA ALA A 11 -8.53 19.74 -77.93
C ALA A 11 -9.10 20.87 -77.05
N ALA A 12 -10.39 20.75 -76.70
CA ALA A 12 -10.99 21.40 -75.54
C ALA A 12 -11.95 20.43 -74.82
N SER A 13 -11.74 20.35 -73.51
CA SER A 13 -12.23 19.36 -72.55
C SER A 13 -13.70 19.58 -72.17
N VAL A 14 -14.44 18.48 -72.02
CA VAL A 14 -15.78 18.45 -71.42
C VAL A 14 -15.63 18.04 -69.95
N ALA A 15 -15.89 18.96 -69.01
CA ALA A 15 -16.00 18.66 -67.59
C ALA A 15 -17.45 18.32 -67.25
N ALA A 16 -17.69 17.07 -66.82
CA ALA A 16 -18.96 16.62 -66.28
C ALA A 16 -19.08 17.06 -64.81
N ILE A 17 -20.17 17.75 -64.48
CA ILE A 17 -20.56 18.09 -63.11
C ILE A 17 -21.18 16.84 -62.49
N VAL A 18 -20.47 16.21 -61.55
CA VAL A 18 -21.03 15.18 -60.66
C VAL A 18 -21.39 15.85 -59.34
N GLY A 19 -22.68 16.02 -59.09
CA GLY A 19 -23.19 16.46 -57.80
C GLY A 19 -22.95 15.38 -56.74
N ILE A 20 -22.13 15.70 -55.74
CA ILE A 20 -21.97 14.88 -54.53
C ILE A 20 -23.19 15.14 -53.66
N VAL A 21 -24.09 14.15 -53.57
CA VAL A 21 -25.05 14.05 -52.47
C VAL A 21 -24.26 13.59 -51.25
N ALA A 22 -23.87 14.52 -50.40
CA ALA A 22 -23.35 14.20 -49.08
C ALA A 22 -24.49 13.63 -48.23
N LEU A 23 -24.55 12.30 -48.11
CA LEU A 23 -25.25 11.62 -47.04
C LEU A 23 -24.62 12.09 -45.72
N HIS A 24 -25.21 13.14 -45.13
CA HIS A 24 -24.92 13.56 -43.77
C HIS A 24 -25.34 12.41 -42.85
N SER A 25 -24.38 11.57 -42.47
CA SER A 25 -24.51 10.84 -41.21
C SER A 25 -24.71 11.90 -40.13
N PRO A 26 -25.70 11.78 -39.23
CA PRO A 26 -25.85 12.75 -38.16
C PRO A 26 -24.57 12.71 -37.34
N VAL A 27 -23.78 13.78 -37.41
CA VAL A 27 -22.78 14.08 -36.39
C VAL A 27 -23.59 14.24 -35.11
N SER A 28 -23.57 13.22 -34.25
CA SER A 28 -24.21 13.31 -32.94
C SER A 28 -23.63 14.53 -32.25
N ALA A 29 -24.44 15.56 -32.07
CA ALA A 29 -24.03 16.73 -31.30
C ALA A 29 -23.58 16.24 -29.91
N ALA A 30 -22.51 16.83 -29.38
CA ALA A 30 -22.09 16.53 -28.00
C ALA A 30 -23.29 16.76 -27.06
N PRO A 31 -23.50 15.89 -26.06
CA PRO A 31 -24.62 16.03 -25.15
C PRO A 31 -24.62 17.41 -24.49
N ALA A 32 -25.80 18.04 -24.41
CA ALA A 32 -25.94 19.31 -23.72
C ALA A 32 -25.53 19.16 -22.25
N SER A 33 -24.71 20.08 -21.75
CA SER A 33 -24.22 20.05 -20.37
C SER A 33 -24.98 21.06 -19.51
N PHE A 34 -25.42 20.64 -18.32
CA PHE A 34 -26.18 21.46 -17.38
C PHE A 34 -25.44 21.58 -16.05
N THR A 35 -25.18 22.81 -15.60
CA THR A 35 -24.40 23.07 -14.38
C THR A 35 -25.33 23.33 -13.20
N TRP A 36 -25.25 22.49 -12.17
CA TRP A 36 -26.00 22.67 -10.93
C TRP A 36 -25.51 23.91 -10.17
N THR A 37 -26.45 24.75 -9.74
CA THR A 37 -26.19 25.93 -8.90
C THR A 37 -27.00 25.94 -7.61
N GLY A 38 -28.08 25.14 -7.52
CA GLY A 38 -28.97 25.09 -6.35
C GLY A 38 -29.66 26.43 -6.02
N SER A 39 -29.62 27.41 -6.92
CA SER A 39 -29.93 28.82 -6.59
C SER A 39 -31.40 29.09 -6.29
N ALA A 40 -32.33 28.22 -6.71
CA ALA A 40 -33.74 28.33 -6.33
C ALA A 40 -34.02 27.82 -4.91
N GLY A 41 -33.09 27.06 -4.31
CA GLY A 41 -33.16 26.62 -2.90
C GLY A 41 -34.15 25.48 -2.60
N ASP A 42 -34.87 24.98 -3.60
CA ASP A 42 -35.80 23.84 -3.44
C ASP A 42 -35.15 22.47 -3.64
N HIS A 43 -33.88 22.46 -4.08
CA HIS A 43 -33.06 21.27 -4.34
C HIS A 43 -33.66 20.26 -5.34
N LYS A 44 -34.50 20.72 -6.27
CA LYS A 44 -35.11 19.87 -7.33
C LYS A 44 -34.44 20.04 -8.68
N MET A 45 -34.19 18.93 -9.37
CA MET A 45 -33.62 18.96 -10.72
C MET A 45 -34.60 19.48 -11.79
N SER A 46 -35.92 19.39 -11.57
CA SER A 46 -36.93 19.94 -12.48
C SER A 46 -37.08 21.46 -12.43
N THR A 47 -36.46 22.14 -11.44
CA THR A 47 -36.53 23.59 -11.29
C THR A 47 -35.43 24.27 -12.12
N ALA A 48 -35.83 24.93 -13.21
CA ALA A 48 -34.91 25.61 -14.14
C ALA A 48 -33.96 26.62 -13.45
N GLY A 49 -34.40 27.25 -12.36
CA GLY A 49 -33.59 28.19 -11.57
C GLY A 49 -32.43 27.57 -10.78
N ASN A 50 -32.36 26.23 -10.66
CA ASN A 50 -31.22 25.52 -10.06
C ASN A 50 -30.12 25.20 -11.06
N TRP A 51 -30.31 25.55 -12.34
CA TRP A 51 -29.35 25.28 -13.41
C TRP A 51 -28.83 26.60 -13.96
N LYS A 52 -27.52 26.68 -14.18
CA LYS A 52 -26.86 27.86 -14.75
C LYS A 52 -27.47 28.24 -16.11
N GLU A 53 -27.90 27.24 -16.86
CA GLU A 53 -28.47 27.38 -18.19
C GLU A 53 -29.89 27.96 -18.18
N GLY A 54 -30.53 28.09 -17.00
CA GLY A 54 -31.89 28.61 -16.86
C GLY A 54 -32.95 27.71 -17.50
N GLN A 55 -32.61 26.44 -17.72
CA GLN A 55 -33.44 25.42 -18.36
C GLN A 55 -33.33 24.09 -17.61
N VAL A 56 -34.33 23.24 -17.76
CA VAL A 56 -34.34 21.90 -17.17
C VAL A 56 -33.54 20.93 -18.05
N PRO A 57 -32.67 20.06 -17.48
CA PRO A 57 -31.95 19.04 -18.24
C PRO A 57 -32.90 18.16 -19.05
N THR A 58 -32.48 17.81 -20.26
CA THR A 58 -33.25 16.99 -21.21
C THR A 58 -32.60 15.63 -21.45
N GLU A 59 -33.27 14.74 -22.18
CA GLU A 59 -32.76 13.41 -22.53
C GLU A 59 -31.34 13.47 -23.08
N GLY A 60 -30.45 12.64 -22.53
CA GLY A 60 -29.03 12.57 -22.91
C GLY A 60 -28.18 13.73 -22.38
N SER A 61 -28.70 14.64 -21.55
CA SER A 61 -27.89 15.72 -20.97
C SER A 61 -26.84 15.19 -19.99
N LYS A 62 -25.69 15.87 -19.92
CA LYS A 62 -24.63 15.62 -18.92
C LYS A 62 -24.75 16.63 -17.79
N LEU A 63 -24.69 16.18 -16.53
CA LEU A 63 -24.81 17.09 -15.38
C LEU A 63 -23.44 17.46 -14.81
N VAL A 64 -23.22 18.74 -14.55
CA VAL A 64 -21.96 19.28 -14.06
C VAL A 64 -22.13 19.82 -12.64
N PHE A 65 -21.31 19.33 -11.72
CA PHE A 65 -21.24 19.75 -10.33
C PHE A 65 -19.91 20.43 -10.07
N LYS A 66 -19.95 21.63 -9.49
CA LYS A 66 -18.76 22.41 -9.16
C LYS A 66 -18.54 22.38 -7.66
N CYS A 67 -17.29 22.52 -7.25
CA CYS A 67 -17.02 22.77 -5.85
C CYS A 67 -17.65 24.09 -5.40
N VAL A 68 -18.29 24.07 -4.23
CA VAL A 68 -18.80 25.24 -3.51
C VAL A 68 -18.39 25.11 -2.04
N ASP A 69 -18.05 26.22 -1.39
CA ASP A 69 -17.84 26.27 0.06
C ASP A 69 -19.21 26.29 0.74
N GLY A 70 -19.55 25.21 1.45
CA GLY A 70 -20.88 25.06 2.03
C GLY A 70 -21.14 23.66 2.59
N PRO A 71 -22.31 23.47 3.24
CA PRO A 71 -22.74 22.16 3.71
C PRO A 71 -22.97 21.21 2.53
N SER A 72 -23.03 19.90 2.83
CA SER A 72 -23.46 18.92 1.84
C SER A 72 -24.91 19.19 1.40
N GLU A 73 -25.19 19.00 0.11
CA GLU A 73 -26.51 19.19 -0.47
C GLU A 73 -27.19 17.84 -0.72
N ASN A 74 -28.48 17.76 -0.41
CA ASN A 74 -29.33 16.63 -0.76
C ASN A 74 -30.24 17.05 -1.91
N ILE A 75 -30.00 16.50 -3.10
CA ILE A 75 -30.67 16.84 -4.34
C ILE A 75 -31.73 15.79 -4.65
N GLN A 76 -32.95 16.26 -4.90
CA GLN A 76 -34.04 15.43 -5.42
C GLN A 76 -34.00 15.44 -6.95
N ASN A 77 -33.72 14.28 -7.54
CA ASN A 77 -33.89 14.08 -8.96
C ASN A 77 -35.33 13.63 -9.27
N ASP A 78 -36.16 14.59 -9.67
CA ASP A 78 -37.52 14.40 -10.13
C ASP A 78 -37.66 14.40 -11.66
N LEU A 79 -36.54 14.34 -12.39
CA LEU A 79 -36.53 14.19 -13.84
C LEU A 79 -36.97 12.79 -14.27
N THR A 80 -37.65 12.70 -15.42
CA THR A 80 -38.05 11.43 -16.04
C THR A 80 -37.11 10.98 -17.17
N VAL A 81 -36.17 11.85 -17.54
CA VAL A 81 -35.22 11.64 -18.65
C VAL A 81 -34.03 10.78 -18.22
N ALA A 82 -33.41 10.11 -19.19
CA ALA A 82 -32.14 9.44 -18.98
C ALA A 82 -30.98 10.41 -19.25
N LEU A 83 -30.00 10.46 -18.35
CA LEU A 83 -28.86 11.37 -18.42
C LEU A 83 -27.63 10.63 -18.97
N SER A 84 -26.77 11.34 -19.72
CA SER A 84 -25.57 10.74 -20.33
C SER A 84 -24.37 10.62 -19.39
N GLY A 85 -24.46 11.21 -18.20
CA GLY A 85 -23.43 11.06 -17.18
C GLY A 85 -23.27 12.29 -16.30
N LEU A 86 -22.17 12.29 -15.55
CA LEU A 86 -21.85 13.28 -14.53
C LEU A 86 -20.47 13.88 -14.77
N GLU A 87 -20.28 15.12 -14.37
CA GLU A 87 -19.00 15.81 -14.41
C GLU A 87 -18.76 16.54 -13.09
N VAL A 88 -17.58 16.38 -12.50
CA VAL A 88 -17.15 17.16 -11.34
C VAL A 88 -16.02 18.11 -11.73
N LYS A 89 -16.14 19.38 -11.37
CA LYS A 89 -15.11 20.40 -11.66
C LYS A 89 -14.48 20.92 -10.39
N LYS A 90 -13.14 21.00 -10.41
CA LYS A 90 -12.38 21.55 -9.29
C LYS A 90 -12.44 23.07 -9.26
N LEU A 91 -12.18 23.65 -8.09
CA LEU A 91 -11.86 25.08 -7.95
C LEU A 91 -10.34 25.31 -7.97
N ASP A 92 -9.93 26.47 -8.48
CA ASP A 92 -8.51 26.87 -8.50
C ASP A 92 -7.96 27.06 -7.07
N SER A 93 -8.78 27.62 -6.18
CA SER A 93 -8.46 27.82 -4.77
C SER A 93 -9.66 27.56 -3.86
N LEU A 94 -9.36 27.04 -2.67
CA LEU A 94 -10.26 26.96 -1.52
C LEU A 94 -9.54 27.53 -0.31
N PRO A 95 -10.26 28.13 0.66
CA PRO A 95 -9.66 28.54 1.93
C PRO A 95 -9.05 27.35 2.68
N ASP A 96 -7.96 27.60 3.42
CA ASP A 96 -7.26 26.55 4.17
C ASP A 96 -8.19 25.86 5.17
N GLY A 97 -8.12 24.53 5.21
CA GLY A 97 -8.96 23.68 6.07
C GLY A 97 -10.42 23.53 5.63
N LYS A 98 -10.80 24.04 4.45
CA LYS A 98 -12.12 23.84 3.86
C LYS A 98 -12.17 22.68 2.88
N TRP A 99 -13.38 22.18 2.68
CA TRP A 99 -13.70 21.07 1.78
C TRP A 99 -14.86 21.46 0.88
N CYS A 100 -14.86 20.98 -0.37
CA CYS A 100 -16.03 21.12 -1.24
C CYS A 100 -17.27 20.47 -0.63
N ALA A 101 -18.42 21.10 -0.87
CA ALA A 101 -19.70 20.47 -0.63
C ALA A 101 -19.77 19.10 -1.33
N ARG A 102 -20.32 18.12 -0.61
CA ARG A 102 -20.74 16.83 -1.16
C ARG A 102 -22.16 16.95 -1.66
N TYR A 103 -22.43 16.41 -2.85
CA TYR A 103 -23.77 16.32 -3.43
C TYR A 103 -24.28 14.89 -3.28
N ASN A 104 -25.43 14.73 -2.63
CA ASN A 104 -26.13 13.47 -2.48
C ASN A 104 -27.40 13.51 -3.34
N ILE A 105 -27.48 12.66 -4.36
CA ILE A 105 -28.62 12.59 -5.27
C ILE A 105 -29.46 11.36 -4.91
N ASP A 106 -30.76 11.53 -4.72
CA ASP A 106 -31.66 10.47 -4.23
C ASP A 106 -31.84 9.31 -5.22
N LYS A 107 -31.89 9.58 -6.53
CA LYS A 107 -31.99 8.57 -7.59
C LYS A 107 -31.51 9.10 -8.92
N MET A 108 -31.11 8.21 -9.82
CA MET A 108 -30.70 8.58 -11.18
C MET A 108 -31.20 7.58 -12.21
N ARG A 109 -31.60 8.09 -13.36
CA ARG A 109 -31.77 7.31 -14.59
C ARG A 109 -30.69 7.75 -15.56
N PHE A 110 -29.84 6.82 -15.97
CA PHE A 110 -28.81 7.06 -16.98
C PHE A 110 -29.21 6.42 -18.31
N THR A 111 -28.61 6.90 -19.40
CA THR A 111 -28.53 6.16 -20.65
C THR A 111 -27.82 4.82 -20.44
N SER A 112 -27.95 3.90 -21.39
CA SER A 112 -27.23 2.61 -21.35
C SER A 112 -25.74 2.80 -21.14
N ASP A 113 -25.18 3.81 -21.81
CA ASP A 113 -23.79 4.19 -21.78
C ASP A 113 -23.69 5.55 -21.10
N ALA A 114 -23.05 5.60 -19.94
CA ALA A 114 -22.82 6.84 -19.20
C ALA A 114 -21.33 7.13 -19.03
N GLU A 115 -20.97 8.41 -19.02
CA GLU A 115 -19.60 8.86 -18.79
C GLU A 115 -19.51 9.80 -17.59
N PHE A 116 -18.66 9.42 -16.64
CA PHE A 116 -18.37 10.20 -15.44
C PHE A 116 -16.97 10.81 -15.58
N THR A 117 -16.87 12.13 -15.52
CA THR A 117 -15.61 12.85 -15.73
C THR A 117 -15.26 13.78 -14.59
N GLY A 118 -13.98 13.98 -14.32
CA GLY A 118 -13.56 15.00 -13.37
C GLY A 118 -12.11 15.42 -13.55
N ASP A 119 -11.76 16.52 -12.89
CA ASP A 119 -10.45 17.17 -13.05
C ASP A 119 -9.33 16.49 -12.23
N HIS A 120 -9.66 15.51 -11.40
CA HIS A 120 -8.70 14.85 -10.52
C HIS A 120 -8.02 13.67 -11.25
N THR A 121 -7.01 14.00 -12.06
CA THR A 121 -6.35 13.09 -13.01
C THR A 121 -4.91 12.71 -12.63
N SER A 122 -4.42 13.14 -11.46
CA SER A 122 -3.06 12.85 -10.98
C SER A 122 -3.02 12.58 -9.46
N ILE A 123 -2.08 11.72 -9.04
CA ILE A 123 -1.80 11.32 -7.65
C ILE A 123 -1.16 12.44 -6.80
N ASP A 124 -0.44 13.38 -7.44
CA ASP A 124 0.22 14.50 -6.77
C ASP A 124 -0.69 15.73 -6.57
N SER A 125 -1.98 15.57 -6.87
CA SER A 125 -2.90 16.68 -6.80
C SER A 125 -3.15 17.03 -5.33
N LYS A 126 -2.49 18.08 -4.85
CA LYS A 126 -2.77 18.76 -3.56
C LYS A 126 -4.18 19.39 -3.50
N ASP A 127 -5.07 19.01 -4.41
CA ASP A 127 -6.38 19.57 -4.67
C ASP A 127 -7.51 18.58 -4.28
N GLU A 128 -7.23 17.53 -3.49
CA GLU A 128 -8.27 16.55 -3.08
C GLU A 128 -9.48 17.23 -2.42
N HIS A 129 -9.25 18.31 -1.67
CA HIS A 129 -10.31 19.09 -1.02
C HIS A 129 -11.06 20.03 -1.98
N LYS A 130 -10.53 20.27 -3.19
CA LYS A 130 -11.02 21.26 -4.18
C LYS A 130 -11.92 20.68 -5.25
N THR A 131 -12.16 19.38 -5.24
CA THR A 131 -13.12 18.71 -6.14
C THR A 131 -14.34 18.24 -5.35
N PRO A 132 -15.58 18.49 -5.79
CA PRO A 132 -16.75 18.01 -5.07
C PRO A 132 -16.89 16.49 -5.21
N ASN A 133 -17.51 15.89 -4.20
CA ASN A 133 -17.93 14.51 -4.23
C ASN A 133 -19.39 14.42 -4.64
N VAL A 134 -19.72 13.62 -5.66
CA VAL A 134 -21.11 13.40 -6.09
C VAL A 134 -21.51 11.93 -5.89
N TYR A 135 -22.45 11.69 -4.98
CA TYR A 135 -22.94 10.35 -4.64
C TYR A 135 -24.40 10.17 -5.05
N ILE A 136 -24.71 9.07 -5.72
CA ILE A 136 -26.09 8.62 -5.91
C ILE A 136 -26.41 7.67 -4.75
N THR A 137 -27.32 8.11 -3.89
CA THR A 137 -27.62 7.47 -2.60
C THR A 137 -28.76 6.46 -2.67
N GLY A 138 -29.62 6.54 -3.69
CA GLY A 138 -30.71 5.59 -3.90
C GLY A 138 -30.67 4.90 -5.26
N ALA A 139 -31.84 4.84 -5.92
CA ALA A 139 -32.06 3.96 -7.05
C ALA A 139 -31.32 4.41 -8.33
N ILE A 140 -30.74 3.45 -9.04
CA ILE A 140 -30.07 3.67 -10.33
C ILE A 140 -30.76 2.80 -11.37
N THR A 141 -31.16 3.39 -12.49
CA THR A 141 -31.82 2.67 -13.60
C THR A 141 -31.23 3.07 -14.94
N GLY A 142 -31.35 2.17 -15.93
CA GLY A 142 -30.91 2.41 -17.32
C GLY A 142 -29.41 2.21 -17.57
N LEU A 143 -28.56 2.26 -16.54
CA LEU A 143 -27.11 2.12 -16.66
C LEU A 143 -26.69 0.68 -16.99
N SER A 144 -26.02 0.49 -18.12
CA SER A 144 -25.44 -0.81 -18.52
C SER A 144 -23.91 -0.76 -18.62
N ASN A 145 -23.36 0.36 -19.07
CA ASN A 145 -21.93 0.58 -19.27
C ASN A 145 -21.55 1.93 -18.67
N LEU A 146 -20.48 1.96 -17.88
CA LEU A 146 -19.96 3.17 -17.28
C LEU A 146 -18.50 3.37 -17.68
N LYS A 147 -18.18 4.55 -18.19
CA LYS A 147 -16.81 5.03 -18.31
C LYS A 147 -16.55 6.09 -17.26
N SER A 148 -15.47 5.96 -16.51
CA SER A 148 -15.05 6.94 -15.51
C SER A 148 -13.63 7.45 -15.81
N ASN A 149 -13.45 8.77 -15.71
CA ASN A 149 -12.18 9.44 -15.96
C ASN A 149 -12.00 10.62 -14.97
N GLY A 150 -11.29 10.38 -13.87
CA GLY A 150 -10.99 11.43 -12.89
C GLY A 150 -12.18 11.88 -12.03
N PHE A 151 -13.27 11.10 -11.98
CA PHE A 151 -14.50 11.47 -11.28
C PHE A 151 -14.44 11.15 -9.78
N ASN A 152 -14.84 12.11 -8.95
CA ASN A 152 -14.96 11.96 -7.49
C ASN A 152 -16.40 11.71 -7.04
N GLY A 153 -16.64 10.49 -6.54
CA GLY A 153 -17.94 10.06 -6.02
C GLY A 153 -18.36 8.70 -6.56
N GLY A 154 -19.62 8.32 -6.36
CA GLY A 154 -20.05 6.99 -6.80
C GLY A 154 -21.45 6.63 -6.37
N PHE A 155 -21.64 5.35 -6.07
CA PHE A 155 -22.95 4.77 -5.81
C PHE A 155 -22.95 4.08 -4.44
N ASP A 156 -23.90 4.44 -3.59
CA ASP A 156 -24.09 3.74 -2.31
C ASP A 156 -24.78 2.38 -2.52
N SER A 157 -25.64 2.29 -3.54
CA SER A 157 -26.45 1.11 -3.88
C SER A 157 -25.70 -0.02 -4.59
N LYS A 158 -24.44 0.21 -4.99
CA LYS A 158 -23.56 -0.75 -5.66
C LYS A 158 -24.19 -1.43 -6.88
N PRO A 159 -24.51 -0.68 -7.95
CA PRO A 159 -25.21 -1.24 -9.10
C PRO A 159 -24.39 -2.34 -9.78
N THR A 160 -25.10 -3.35 -10.30
CA THR A 160 -24.54 -4.37 -11.18
C THR A 160 -24.69 -3.90 -12.63
N ILE A 161 -23.57 -3.76 -13.33
CA ILE A 161 -23.51 -3.32 -14.73
C ILE A 161 -22.75 -4.32 -15.60
N ASN A 162 -22.85 -4.17 -16.92
CA ASN A 162 -22.17 -5.06 -17.86
C ASN A 162 -20.69 -4.70 -17.96
N ARG A 163 -20.38 -3.42 -18.16
CA ARG A 163 -19.02 -2.93 -18.40
C ARG A 163 -18.69 -1.71 -17.56
N PHE A 164 -17.50 -1.73 -16.97
CA PHE A 164 -16.90 -0.58 -16.29
C PHE A 164 -15.51 -0.30 -16.86
N GLU A 165 -15.33 0.87 -17.46
CA GLU A 165 -14.03 1.35 -17.96
C GLU A 165 -13.55 2.49 -17.06
N VAL A 166 -12.36 2.35 -16.47
CA VAL A 166 -11.72 3.42 -15.71
C VAL A 166 -10.53 3.92 -16.51
N ALA A 167 -10.67 5.06 -17.17
CA ALA A 167 -9.59 5.64 -17.99
C ALA A 167 -8.47 6.22 -17.11
N ASN A 168 -8.85 6.87 -16.01
CA ASN A 168 -7.95 7.45 -15.03
C ASN A 168 -8.65 7.44 -13.65
N THR A 169 -8.02 6.83 -12.65
CA THR A 169 -8.55 6.82 -11.28
C THR A 169 -8.11 8.06 -10.50
N GLY A 170 -6.95 8.66 -10.81
CA GLY A 170 -6.30 9.62 -9.93
C GLY A 170 -6.18 9.03 -8.52
N CYS A 171 -6.60 9.78 -7.50
CA CYS A 171 -6.92 9.26 -6.18
C CYS A 171 -8.41 9.35 -5.85
N ASN A 172 -9.25 9.02 -6.81
CA ASN A 172 -10.69 9.19 -6.66
C ASN A 172 -11.33 7.94 -6.08
N ASN A 173 -12.29 8.16 -5.19
CA ASN A 173 -13.16 7.10 -4.71
C ASN A 173 -14.29 6.92 -5.72
N ILE A 174 -14.06 6.16 -6.80
CA ILE A 174 -15.19 5.72 -7.63
C ILE A 174 -15.88 4.58 -6.89
N GLY A 175 -17.00 4.91 -6.25
CA GLY A 175 -17.73 3.99 -5.38
C GLY A 175 -18.05 2.63 -6.02
N TYR A 176 -18.15 1.62 -5.15
CA TYR A 176 -18.32 0.19 -5.39
C TYR A 176 -19.30 -0.15 -6.53
N THR A 177 -18.81 -0.32 -7.75
CA THR A 177 -19.62 -0.82 -8.88
C THR A 177 -19.30 -2.28 -9.13
N GLN A 178 -20.31 -3.14 -9.25
CA GLN A 178 -20.11 -4.52 -9.68
C GLN A 178 -20.25 -4.57 -11.20
N ALA A 179 -19.21 -4.99 -11.92
CA ALA A 179 -19.24 -5.05 -13.38
C ALA A 179 -18.81 -6.42 -13.88
N SER A 180 -19.55 -6.97 -14.85
CA SER A 180 -19.15 -8.24 -15.48
C SER A 180 -17.80 -8.11 -16.20
N GLU A 181 -17.55 -6.97 -16.83
CA GLU A 181 -16.29 -6.64 -17.50
C GLU A 181 -15.70 -5.35 -16.94
N ILE A 182 -14.43 -5.40 -16.56
CA ILE A 182 -13.65 -4.23 -16.11
C ILE A 182 -12.52 -3.95 -17.10
N ILE A 183 -12.34 -2.68 -17.46
CA ILE A 183 -11.19 -2.19 -18.24
C ILE A 183 -10.46 -1.15 -17.39
N ILE A 184 -9.21 -1.43 -17.05
CA ILE A 184 -8.34 -0.55 -16.28
C ILE A 184 -7.41 0.18 -17.26
N GLY A 185 -7.62 1.49 -17.42
CA GLY A 185 -6.86 2.37 -18.30
C GLY A 185 -5.48 2.78 -17.76
N GLU A 186 -4.80 3.64 -18.50
CA GLU A 186 -3.36 3.96 -18.35
C GLU A 186 -2.97 4.49 -16.96
N ASN A 187 -3.86 5.23 -16.28
CA ASN A 187 -3.58 5.80 -14.97
C ASN A 187 -4.66 5.40 -13.97
N ALA A 188 -5.14 4.17 -14.11
CA ALA A 188 -6.21 3.64 -13.30
C ALA A 188 -5.75 2.46 -12.45
N SER A 189 -6.38 2.33 -11.30
CA SER A 189 -6.24 1.17 -10.45
C SER A 189 -7.60 0.71 -9.94
N VAL A 190 -7.89 -0.58 -10.11
CA VAL A 190 -9.17 -1.19 -9.78
C VAL A 190 -8.94 -2.62 -9.27
N SER A 191 -9.65 -3.00 -8.22
CA SER A 191 -9.63 -4.38 -7.69
C SER A 191 -10.32 -5.35 -8.67
N PRO A 192 -9.84 -6.59 -8.81
CA PRO A 192 -10.49 -7.63 -9.62
C PRO A 192 -11.83 -8.13 -9.03
N LYS A 193 -12.26 -7.64 -7.87
CA LYS A 193 -13.44 -8.16 -7.16
C LYS A 193 -14.71 -8.09 -8.01
N ASN A 194 -15.42 -9.22 -8.05
CA ASN A 194 -16.75 -9.39 -8.66
C ASN A 194 -16.84 -9.19 -10.18
N ALA A 195 -15.71 -9.25 -10.90
CA ALA A 195 -15.71 -9.23 -12.37
C ALA A 195 -15.64 -10.65 -12.97
N ASN A 196 -16.25 -10.85 -14.12
CA ASN A 196 -16.04 -12.06 -14.94
C ASN A 196 -14.76 -11.93 -15.76
N SER A 197 -14.47 -10.73 -16.26
CA SER A 197 -13.25 -10.43 -17.00
C SER A 197 -12.66 -9.07 -16.65
N VAL A 198 -11.33 -8.99 -16.58
CA VAL A 198 -10.57 -7.77 -16.36
C VAL A 198 -9.53 -7.61 -17.46
N THR A 199 -9.48 -6.43 -18.07
CA THR A 199 -8.40 -6.04 -18.98
C THR A 199 -7.61 -4.90 -18.36
N VAL A 200 -6.31 -5.12 -18.14
CA VAL A 200 -5.39 -4.10 -17.63
C VAL A 200 -4.59 -3.55 -18.80
N LYS A 201 -4.87 -2.29 -19.15
CA LYS A 201 -4.19 -1.58 -20.25
C LYS A 201 -2.75 -1.24 -19.86
N SER A 202 -1.94 -0.90 -20.86
CA SER A 202 -0.57 -0.41 -20.61
C SER A 202 -0.58 0.72 -19.59
N LYS A 203 0.31 0.65 -18.58
CA LYS A 203 0.40 1.49 -17.37
C LYS A 203 -0.78 1.43 -16.38
N GLY A 204 -1.87 0.74 -16.72
CA GLY A 204 -2.93 0.42 -15.77
C GLY A 204 -2.47 -0.56 -14.71
N GLN A 205 -3.12 -0.51 -13.54
CA GLN A 205 -2.72 -1.29 -12.37
C GLN A 205 -3.87 -2.15 -11.84
N LEU A 206 -3.64 -3.46 -11.71
CA LEU A 206 -4.54 -4.32 -10.96
C LEU A 206 -4.32 -4.12 -9.46
N ASP A 207 -5.34 -3.66 -8.73
CA ASP A 207 -5.26 -3.45 -7.28
C ASP A 207 -5.37 -4.78 -6.52
N ILE A 208 -4.43 -5.03 -5.61
CA ILE A 208 -4.35 -6.18 -4.71
C ILE A 208 -4.42 -5.67 -3.26
N SER A 209 -5.41 -6.14 -2.52
CA SER A 209 -5.59 -5.73 -1.12
C SER A 209 -4.37 -6.06 -0.25
N TYR A 210 -4.03 -5.11 0.63
CA TYR A 210 -3.01 -5.25 1.67
C TYR A 210 -3.59 -5.44 3.08
N TYR A 211 -4.91 -5.52 3.21
CA TYR A 211 -5.62 -5.54 4.50
C TYR A 211 -6.65 -6.67 4.64
N SER A 212 -6.99 -7.36 3.55
CA SER A 212 -7.91 -8.51 3.59
C SER A 212 -7.54 -9.56 2.57
N ASP A 213 -7.79 -10.83 2.89
CA ASP A 213 -7.74 -11.91 1.90
C ASP A 213 -8.79 -11.70 0.81
N GLU A 214 -8.42 -12.03 -0.43
CA GLU A 214 -9.31 -11.95 -1.59
C GLU A 214 -9.21 -13.20 -2.45
N THR A 215 -10.28 -13.52 -3.17
CA THR A 215 -10.25 -14.53 -4.23
C THR A 215 -11.02 -14.01 -5.42
N SER A 216 -10.42 -14.09 -6.60
CA SER A 216 -11.05 -13.75 -7.86
C SER A 216 -10.91 -14.91 -8.85
N SER A 217 -12.01 -15.23 -9.53
CA SER A 217 -12.06 -16.16 -10.66
C SER A 217 -12.14 -15.43 -12.00
N SER A 218 -11.89 -14.12 -12.02
CA SER A 218 -11.94 -13.33 -13.25
C SER A 218 -10.92 -13.84 -14.26
N LYS A 219 -11.29 -13.79 -15.55
CA LYS A 219 -10.32 -13.89 -16.63
C LYS A 219 -9.57 -12.57 -16.77
N ILE A 220 -8.26 -12.57 -16.60
CA ILE A 220 -7.47 -11.34 -16.55
C ILE A 220 -6.52 -11.28 -17.75
N THR A 221 -6.58 -10.20 -18.50
CA THR A 221 -5.63 -9.93 -19.60
C THR A 221 -4.83 -8.68 -19.28
N PHE A 222 -3.51 -8.82 -19.24
CA PHE A 222 -2.56 -7.74 -19.04
C PHE A 222 -1.94 -7.35 -20.37
N GLU A 223 -2.01 -6.06 -20.73
CA GLU A 223 -1.22 -5.48 -21.81
C GLU A 223 0.23 -5.23 -21.38
N ASN A 224 1.14 -5.07 -22.34
CA ASN A 224 2.54 -4.80 -22.06
C ASN A 224 2.71 -3.49 -21.28
N GLY A 225 3.51 -3.51 -20.20
CA GLY A 225 3.75 -2.36 -19.33
C GLY A 225 2.61 -2.06 -18.36
N SER A 226 1.69 -2.99 -18.15
CA SER A 226 0.74 -2.95 -17.03
C SER A 226 1.41 -3.40 -15.72
N MET A 227 0.72 -3.17 -14.60
CA MET A 227 1.24 -3.49 -13.27
C MET A 227 0.20 -4.21 -12.40
N ILE A 228 0.67 -4.96 -11.42
CA ILE A 228 -0.10 -5.44 -10.27
C ILE A 228 0.42 -4.71 -9.04
N SER A 229 -0.41 -4.03 -8.27
CA SER A 229 0.05 -3.22 -7.14
C SER A 229 -0.94 -3.25 -5.99
N HIS A 230 -0.57 -2.67 -4.86
CA HIS A 230 -1.51 -2.36 -3.77
C HIS A 230 -2.38 -1.12 -4.07
N GLY A 231 -2.55 -0.78 -5.34
CA GLY A 231 -3.36 0.32 -5.83
C GLY A 231 -2.65 1.67 -5.98
N ILE A 232 -3.22 2.54 -6.82
CA ILE A 232 -2.87 3.97 -6.90
C ILE A 232 -3.70 4.68 -5.81
N HIS A 233 -3.24 4.65 -4.56
CA HIS A 233 -3.95 5.31 -3.45
C HIS A 233 -3.16 6.51 -2.93
N CYS A 234 -3.87 7.64 -2.71
CA CYS A 234 -3.29 8.87 -2.14
C CYS A 234 -3.01 8.80 -0.63
N GLN A 235 -3.24 7.68 0.06
CA GLN A 235 -2.96 7.61 1.50
C GLN A 235 -2.34 6.27 1.92
N TYR A 236 -1.20 6.43 2.61
CA TYR A 236 -0.58 5.56 3.58
C TYR A 236 -0.17 4.15 3.14
N VAL A 237 1.13 3.99 2.89
CA VAL A 237 1.83 2.70 2.92
C VAL A 237 2.03 2.30 4.39
N GLY A 238 0.94 1.96 5.06
CA GLY A 238 0.94 1.45 6.44
C GLY A 238 1.01 -0.08 6.42
N GLY A 239 2.21 -0.63 6.31
CA GLY A 239 2.45 -2.07 6.47
C GLY A 239 2.42 -2.45 7.95
N SER A 240 1.23 -2.56 8.53
CA SER A 240 0.99 -3.11 9.87
C SER A 240 -0.32 -3.93 9.87
N GLY A 241 -0.50 -4.76 8.86
CA GLY A 241 -1.60 -5.72 8.78
C GLY A 241 -1.09 -7.15 8.90
N SER A 242 -1.94 -8.06 9.39
CA SER A 242 -1.69 -9.51 9.28
C SER A 242 -1.31 -9.90 7.85
N ASN A 243 -0.62 -11.03 7.67
CA ASN A 243 -0.35 -11.56 6.34
C ASN A 243 -1.68 -11.79 5.59
N VAL A 244 -1.80 -11.26 4.38
CA VAL A 244 -2.99 -11.39 3.53
C VAL A 244 -2.63 -12.04 2.20
N THR A 245 -3.58 -12.76 1.64
CA THR A 245 -3.44 -13.48 0.37
C THR A 245 -4.56 -13.11 -0.60
N THR A 246 -4.17 -12.67 -1.79
CA THR A 246 -5.11 -12.56 -2.92
C THR A 246 -4.91 -13.74 -3.87
N VAL A 247 -5.94 -14.55 -4.08
CA VAL A 247 -5.93 -15.71 -4.97
C VAL A 247 -6.56 -15.37 -6.32
N LEU A 248 -5.78 -15.45 -7.40
CA LEU A 248 -6.26 -15.36 -8.78
C LEU A 248 -6.39 -16.77 -9.35
N SER A 249 -7.64 -17.20 -9.55
CA SER A 249 -8.00 -18.56 -9.96
C SER A 249 -8.53 -18.66 -11.40
N GLY A 250 -8.89 -17.54 -12.02
CA GLY A 250 -9.29 -17.50 -13.43
C GLY A 250 -8.09 -17.49 -14.39
N ASP A 251 -8.36 -17.59 -15.69
CA ASP A 251 -7.32 -17.57 -16.73
C ASP A 251 -6.63 -16.20 -16.77
N ILE A 252 -5.30 -16.20 -16.72
CA ILE A 252 -4.44 -15.01 -16.78
C ILE A 252 -3.60 -15.04 -18.06
N THR A 253 -3.63 -13.94 -18.81
CA THR A 253 -2.83 -13.73 -20.01
C THR A 253 -1.92 -12.52 -19.85
N LEU A 254 -0.60 -12.72 -20.00
CA LEU A 254 0.45 -11.70 -19.98
C LEU A 254 0.88 -11.39 -21.43
N ASN A 255 0.32 -10.34 -22.05
CA ASN A 255 0.69 -9.95 -23.43
C ASN A 255 2.06 -9.24 -23.52
N GLY A 256 2.71 -9.03 -22.38
CA GLY A 256 4.05 -8.49 -22.23
C GLY A 256 4.46 -8.60 -20.77
N ASP A 257 5.62 -8.04 -20.42
CA ASP A 257 6.07 -8.07 -19.03
C ASP A 257 5.14 -7.22 -18.16
N VAL A 258 4.77 -7.78 -17.00
CA VAL A 258 3.89 -7.17 -16.02
C VAL A 258 4.67 -6.99 -14.74
N GLU A 259 4.81 -5.74 -14.32
CA GLU A 259 5.51 -5.43 -13.07
C GLU A 259 4.59 -5.68 -11.88
N TYR A 260 5.12 -6.11 -10.74
CA TYR A 260 4.36 -6.21 -9.49
C TYR A 260 5.02 -5.45 -8.34
N TRP A 261 4.22 -4.68 -7.61
CA TRP A 261 4.62 -3.91 -6.44
C TRP A 261 3.67 -4.18 -5.26
N LEU A 262 4.03 -5.16 -4.45
CA LEU A 262 3.25 -5.64 -3.33
C LEU A 262 3.88 -5.22 -2.00
N ALA A 263 3.04 -4.99 -0.99
CA ALA A 263 3.47 -4.73 0.38
C ALA A 263 4.02 -5.99 1.07
N SER A 264 4.81 -5.81 2.13
CA SER A 264 5.54 -6.89 2.83
C SER A 264 4.66 -8.00 3.42
N ASN A 265 3.41 -7.69 3.74
CA ASN A 265 2.42 -8.62 4.28
C ASN A 265 1.54 -9.28 3.18
N VAL A 266 1.77 -8.98 1.90
CA VAL A 266 0.92 -9.42 0.79
C VAL A 266 1.52 -10.61 0.06
N THR A 267 0.70 -11.66 -0.10
CA THR A 267 0.95 -12.76 -1.05
C THR A 267 -0.06 -12.73 -2.18
N LEU A 268 0.41 -12.59 -3.43
CA LEU A 268 -0.39 -12.84 -4.62
C LEU A 268 -0.25 -14.30 -5.03
N LYS A 269 -1.33 -15.07 -4.95
CA LYS A 269 -1.35 -16.49 -5.33
C LYS A 269 -2.05 -16.68 -6.67
N ILE A 270 -1.36 -17.26 -7.65
CA ILE A 270 -1.92 -17.57 -8.98
C ILE A 270 -2.12 -19.08 -9.08
N THR A 271 -3.37 -19.50 -9.22
CA THR A 271 -3.76 -20.92 -9.38
C THR A 271 -4.38 -21.21 -10.74
N GLY A 272 -4.98 -20.20 -11.37
CA GLY A 272 -5.53 -20.29 -12.71
C GLY A 272 -4.46 -20.47 -13.78
N LYS A 273 -4.88 -20.74 -15.02
CA LYS A 273 -3.98 -20.83 -16.18
C LYS A 273 -3.18 -19.53 -16.30
N LEU A 274 -1.87 -19.62 -16.49
CA LEU A 274 -0.99 -18.47 -16.72
C LEU A 274 -0.36 -18.59 -18.11
N SER A 275 -0.59 -17.63 -18.99
CA SER A 275 -0.20 -17.75 -20.41
C SER A 275 0.23 -16.42 -21.02
N GLY A 276 0.74 -16.46 -22.26
CA GLY A 276 1.20 -15.28 -23.01
C GLY A 276 2.73 -15.16 -23.07
N PRO A 277 3.26 -14.27 -23.93
CA PRO A 277 4.70 -14.11 -24.14
C PRO A 277 5.44 -13.44 -22.98
N GLY A 278 4.74 -12.76 -22.07
CA GLY A 278 5.33 -11.99 -20.99
C GLY A 278 5.64 -12.78 -19.72
N LYS A 279 6.24 -12.09 -18.74
CA LYS A 279 6.49 -12.59 -17.38
C LYS A 279 6.13 -11.57 -16.30
N LEU A 280 5.98 -12.04 -15.07
CA LEU A 280 5.87 -11.21 -13.88
C LEU A 280 7.27 -10.74 -13.45
N VAL A 281 7.44 -9.43 -13.24
CA VAL A 281 8.70 -8.80 -12.86
C VAL A 281 8.52 -8.01 -11.57
N ALA A 282 9.38 -8.23 -10.57
CA ALA A 282 9.29 -7.46 -9.33
C ALA A 282 9.66 -6.00 -9.58
N HIS A 283 8.85 -5.07 -9.06
CA HIS A 283 9.26 -3.67 -8.93
C HIS A 283 10.45 -3.57 -7.98
N LYS A 284 11.32 -2.57 -8.19
CA LYS A 284 12.53 -2.35 -7.36
C LYS A 284 12.22 -2.19 -5.86
N ASP A 285 11.02 -1.72 -5.53
CA ASP A 285 10.55 -1.50 -4.16
C ASP A 285 9.51 -2.55 -3.72
N ASN A 286 9.38 -3.66 -4.44
CA ASN A 286 8.50 -4.76 -4.05
C ASN A 286 8.99 -5.43 -2.77
N GLU A 287 8.06 -5.63 -1.83
CA GLU A 287 8.32 -6.31 -0.56
C GLU A 287 7.42 -7.53 -0.34
N GLY A 288 6.38 -7.69 -1.15
CA GLY A 288 5.50 -8.84 -1.11
C GLY A 288 5.97 -10.03 -1.96
N THR A 289 5.16 -11.08 -1.94
CA THR A 289 5.46 -12.36 -2.58
C THR A 289 4.43 -12.70 -3.65
N VAL A 290 4.87 -13.34 -4.73
CA VAL A 290 3.98 -13.99 -5.70
C VAL A 290 4.20 -15.50 -5.65
N LEU A 291 3.14 -16.27 -5.45
CA LEU A 291 3.16 -17.74 -5.46
C LEU A 291 2.41 -18.23 -6.70
N VAL A 292 3.15 -18.78 -7.67
CA VAL A 292 2.57 -19.34 -8.91
C VAL A 292 2.40 -20.86 -8.76
N GLU A 293 1.17 -21.27 -8.55
CA GLU A 293 0.71 -22.68 -8.49
C GLU A 293 -0.23 -22.98 -9.68
N SER A 294 0.09 -22.42 -10.85
CA SER A 294 -0.73 -22.59 -12.05
C SER A 294 -0.69 -24.03 -12.55
N SER A 295 -1.85 -24.64 -12.74
CA SER A 295 -1.98 -25.99 -13.32
C SER A 295 -1.65 -26.05 -14.82
N ASN A 296 -1.62 -24.91 -15.50
CA ASN A 296 -1.27 -24.77 -16.91
C ASN A 296 -0.54 -23.44 -17.12
N ASN A 297 0.79 -23.50 -17.09
CA ASN A 297 1.64 -22.33 -17.23
C ASN A 297 2.44 -22.39 -18.53
N THR A 298 2.13 -21.47 -19.45
CA THR A 298 2.85 -21.27 -20.71
C THR A 298 3.42 -19.85 -20.81
N SER A 299 3.53 -19.13 -19.70
CA SER A 299 4.12 -17.79 -19.63
C SER A 299 5.63 -17.83 -19.44
N GLY A 300 6.30 -16.67 -19.48
CA GLY A 300 7.70 -16.54 -19.08
C GLY A 300 7.96 -16.59 -17.57
N THR A 301 6.90 -16.70 -16.74
CA THR A 301 7.01 -16.80 -15.28
C THR A 301 6.98 -18.26 -14.86
N PRO A 302 8.00 -18.83 -14.22
CA PRO A 302 7.96 -20.22 -13.75
C PRO A 302 6.98 -20.40 -12.59
N ASN A 303 6.48 -21.63 -12.40
CA ASN A 303 5.79 -21.99 -11.17
C ASN A 303 6.75 -21.94 -9.98
N GLY A 304 6.21 -21.64 -8.80
CA GLY A 304 6.96 -21.48 -7.57
C GLY A 304 6.77 -20.09 -6.95
N GLN A 305 7.52 -19.85 -5.88
CA GLN A 305 7.51 -18.57 -5.20
C GLN A 305 8.53 -17.63 -5.86
N ILE A 306 8.10 -16.43 -6.21
CA ILE A 306 8.93 -15.33 -6.72
C ILE A 306 8.60 -14.04 -5.94
N GLY A 307 9.42 -13.00 -6.11
CA GLY A 307 9.27 -11.74 -5.39
C GLY A 307 10.29 -11.62 -4.28
N TYR A 308 9.89 -11.03 -3.16
CA TYR A 308 10.81 -10.86 -2.03
C TYR A 308 11.18 -12.23 -1.46
N THR A 309 12.36 -12.73 -1.81
CA THR A 309 12.96 -13.87 -1.14
C THR A 309 13.41 -13.36 0.23
N ASN A 310 12.98 -14.02 1.31
CA ASN A 310 13.43 -13.70 2.68
C ASN A 310 14.92 -14.06 2.88
N GLU A 311 15.78 -13.82 1.88
CA GLU A 311 17.21 -14.02 2.00
C GLU A 311 17.72 -13.07 3.06
N ALA A 312 18.18 -13.65 4.17
CA ALA A 312 18.74 -12.90 5.28
C ALA A 312 19.89 -12.05 4.75
N LYS A 313 19.75 -10.73 4.85
CA LYS A 313 20.74 -9.76 4.37
C LYS A 313 21.23 -8.92 5.54
N THR A 314 22.51 -9.04 5.87
CA THR A 314 23.14 -8.14 6.84
C THR A 314 23.69 -6.90 6.14
N ILE A 315 23.33 -5.72 6.64
CA ILE A 315 23.75 -4.42 6.13
C ILE A 315 24.47 -3.70 7.26
N GLN A 316 25.73 -3.35 7.02
CA GLN A 316 26.52 -2.52 7.92
C GLN A 316 26.42 -1.06 7.45
N LEU A 317 25.99 -0.18 8.35
CA LEU A 317 25.94 1.26 8.12
C LEU A 317 26.89 1.94 9.09
N ASP A 318 27.97 2.49 8.58
CA ASP A 318 28.91 3.27 9.38
C ASP A 318 28.80 4.77 9.05
N GLY A 319 29.21 5.60 10.01
CA GLY A 319 29.36 7.05 9.84
C GLY A 319 28.07 7.84 10.05
N ASN A 320 28.22 9.17 10.07
CA ASN A 320 27.17 10.11 10.45
C ASN A 320 26.47 10.69 9.22
N LYS A 321 25.15 10.50 9.15
CA LYS A 321 24.26 11.06 8.13
C LYS A 321 22.93 11.46 8.77
N PRO A 322 22.88 12.55 9.53
CA PRO A 322 21.72 12.90 10.36
C PRO A 322 20.45 13.23 9.58
N ASP A 323 20.57 13.49 8.26
CA ASP A 323 19.44 13.76 7.36
C ASP A 323 18.96 12.52 6.59
N GLU A 324 19.69 11.40 6.67
CA GLU A 324 19.35 10.15 5.97
C GLU A 324 18.43 9.29 6.85
N SER A 325 17.26 8.92 6.32
CA SER A 325 16.35 7.98 6.97
C SER A 325 16.67 6.54 6.56
N VAL A 326 16.43 5.58 7.46
CA VAL A 326 16.66 4.16 7.20
C VAL A 326 15.37 3.38 7.35
N ILE A 327 15.07 2.53 6.37
CA ILE A 327 14.00 1.54 6.46
C ILE A 327 14.67 0.18 6.52
N VAL A 328 14.45 -0.57 7.60
CA VAL A 328 14.90 -1.94 7.75
C VAL A 328 13.76 -2.84 7.32
N LYS A 329 13.94 -3.53 6.20
CA LYS A 329 12.90 -4.37 5.61
C LYS A 329 12.90 -5.77 6.22
N LYS A 330 11.82 -6.51 5.98
CA LYS A 330 11.71 -7.93 6.34
C LYS A 330 12.93 -8.71 5.86
N GLY A 331 13.54 -9.55 6.69
CA GLY A 331 14.74 -10.31 6.31
C GLY A 331 16.05 -9.50 6.27
N GLU A 332 16.01 -8.17 6.42
CA GLU A 332 17.21 -7.37 6.60
C GLU A 332 17.62 -7.31 8.07
N THR A 333 18.93 -7.40 8.31
CA THR A 333 19.57 -7.06 9.57
C THR A 333 20.45 -5.85 9.34
N VAL A 334 20.03 -4.68 9.83
CA VAL A 334 20.81 -3.44 9.74
C VAL A 334 21.54 -3.22 11.06
N LEU A 335 22.86 -3.12 10.97
CA LEU A 335 23.74 -2.75 12.07
C LEU A 335 24.28 -1.34 11.79
N LEU A 336 23.92 -0.39 12.65
CA LEU A 336 24.28 1.02 12.51
C LEU A 336 25.30 1.43 13.58
N ASN A 337 26.48 1.91 13.13
CA ASN A 337 27.46 2.59 13.96
C ASN A 337 27.60 4.05 13.49
N GLY A 338 26.86 4.96 14.12
CA GLY A 338 26.80 6.36 13.73
C GLY A 338 25.40 6.94 13.88
N ASN A 339 25.12 8.01 13.14
CA ASN A 339 23.83 8.70 13.23
C ASN A 339 22.99 8.70 11.95
N ARG A 340 21.66 8.64 12.15
CA ARG A 340 20.64 8.73 11.09
C ARG A 340 19.49 9.61 11.57
N SER A 341 18.63 10.02 10.63
CA SER A 341 17.36 10.67 10.93
C SER A 341 16.40 9.63 11.52
N ASP A 342 15.25 9.39 10.87
CA ASP A 342 14.27 8.42 11.32
C ASP A 342 14.65 7.01 10.86
N VAL A 343 14.48 6.04 11.76
CA VAL A 343 14.63 4.61 11.46
C VAL A 343 13.29 3.91 11.64
N SER A 344 12.83 3.26 10.57
CA SER A 344 11.63 2.42 10.59
C SER A 344 12.01 0.95 10.42
N VAL A 345 11.77 0.14 11.44
CA VAL A 345 12.05 -1.29 11.43
C VAL A 345 10.75 -2.02 11.15
N ARG A 346 10.56 -2.47 9.92
CA ARG A 346 9.34 -3.19 9.52
C ARG A 346 9.32 -4.60 10.11
N GLU A 347 8.13 -5.20 10.15
CA GLU A 347 7.94 -6.58 10.60
C GLU A 347 8.94 -7.53 9.91
N GLY A 348 9.64 -8.35 10.71
CA GLY A 348 10.66 -9.29 10.25
C GLY A 348 12.01 -8.67 9.88
N GLY A 349 12.17 -7.35 9.98
CA GLY A 349 13.47 -6.67 9.95
C GLY A 349 14.11 -6.64 11.32
N VAL A 350 15.44 -6.53 11.37
CA VAL A 350 16.22 -6.43 12.60
C VAL A 350 17.14 -5.22 12.56
N PHE A 351 17.05 -4.36 13.56
CA PHE A 351 17.90 -3.18 13.71
C PHE A 351 18.75 -3.29 14.97
N GLY A 352 20.04 -2.98 14.86
CA GLY A 352 20.95 -2.94 16.00
C GLY A 352 22.19 -2.09 15.76
N GLY A 353 23.17 -2.21 16.64
CA GLY A 353 24.41 -1.42 16.62
C GLY A 353 24.44 -0.26 17.64
N ASP A 354 25.55 0.47 17.65
CA ASP A 354 25.76 1.66 18.51
C ASP A 354 25.27 2.92 17.76
N ALA A 355 23.95 3.10 17.78
CA ALA A 355 23.26 4.05 16.93
C ALA A 355 22.79 5.30 17.67
N THR A 356 22.88 6.46 17.01
CA THR A 356 22.13 7.67 17.39
C THR A 356 21.13 8.02 16.30
N VAL A 357 19.84 7.94 16.58
CA VAL A 357 18.77 8.17 15.59
C VAL A 357 17.85 9.29 16.06
N LYS A 358 17.21 10.00 15.13
CA LYS A 358 16.24 11.05 15.49
C LYS A 358 14.98 10.43 16.11
N SER A 359 14.36 9.49 15.41
CA SER A 359 13.21 8.72 15.89
C SER A 359 13.37 7.26 15.49
N LEU A 360 12.81 6.35 16.30
CA LEU A 360 12.90 4.91 16.07
C LEU A 360 11.50 4.28 16.18
N TYR A 361 11.01 3.74 15.06
CA TYR A 361 9.72 3.07 14.95
C TYR A 361 9.96 1.57 14.71
N VAL A 362 9.42 0.70 15.57
CA VAL A 362 9.75 -0.73 15.57
C VAL A 362 8.51 -1.60 15.47
N ASP A 363 8.27 -2.13 14.28
CA ASP A 363 7.34 -3.25 14.01
C ASP A 363 8.08 -4.59 13.94
N GLY A 364 9.40 -4.57 13.73
CA GLY A 364 10.29 -5.74 13.70
C GLY A 364 11.03 -5.96 15.03
N VAL A 365 12.35 -6.17 14.95
CA VAL A 365 13.21 -6.40 16.12
C VAL A 365 14.21 -5.27 16.28
N VAL A 366 14.36 -4.76 17.50
CA VAL A 366 15.46 -3.87 17.88
C VAL A 366 16.36 -4.54 18.92
N ALA A 367 17.68 -4.46 18.71
CA ALA A 367 18.71 -5.03 19.58
C ALA A 367 19.91 -4.07 19.68
N PRO A 368 20.07 -3.30 20.77
CA PRO A 368 21.18 -2.38 20.93
C PRO A 368 22.58 -3.01 20.81
N GLY A 369 23.49 -2.30 20.14
CA GLY A 369 24.94 -2.49 20.26
C GLY A 369 25.60 -3.65 19.49
N ASN A 370 26.89 -3.82 19.82
CA ASN A 370 27.68 -5.06 19.69
C ASN A 370 27.66 -5.84 21.03
N SER A 371 26.54 -5.75 21.75
CA SER A 371 26.13 -6.70 22.79
C SER A 371 27.08 -6.94 23.99
N PRO A 372 26.85 -6.28 25.14
CA PRO A 372 25.83 -5.24 25.38
C PRO A 372 26.18 -3.86 24.78
N GLY A 373 25.18 -3.05 24.42
CA GLY A 373 25.38 -1.67 23.97
C GLY A 373 24.15 -0.77 24.06
N LYS A 374 24.22 0.40 23.41
CA LYS A 374 23.24 1.48 23.58
C LYS A 374 22.73 1.99 22.24
N ILE A 375 21.43 2.26 22.17
CA ILE A 375 20.83 3.06 21.09
C ILE A 375 20.30 4.35 21.69
N THR A 376 20.74 5.49 21.15
CA THR A 376 20.25 6.82 21.53
C THR A 376 19.23 7.29 20.50
N VAL A 377 18.03 7.60 20.95
CA VAL A 377 16.91 8.13 20.18
C VAL A 377 16.68 9.57 20.62
N LEU A 378 16.87 10.53 19.73
CA LEU A 378 16.85 11.94 20.11
C LEU A 378 15.45 12.44 20.39
N ASN A 379 14.41 11.82 19.82
CA ASN A 379 13.01 12.18 20.02
C ASN A 379 12.23 10.97 20.55
N SER A 380 11.45 10.32 19.68
CA SER A 380 10.51 9.27 20.06
C SER A 380 11.01 7.87 19.73
N PHE A 381 10.91 6.98 20.72
CA PHE A 381 10.99 5.53 20.54
C PHE A 381 9.58 4.95 20.61
N SER A 382 9.15 4.30 19.52
CA SER A 382 7.85 3.65 19.42
C SER A 382 8.04 2.19 19.03
N ILE A 383 7.46 1.28 19.79
CA ILE A 383 7.41 -0.15 19.48
C ILE A 383 5.96 -0.60 19.33
N SER A 384 5.60 -1.10 18.16
CA SER A 384 4.24 -1.44 17.75
C SER A 384 3.87 -2.89 18.13
N GLU A 385 2.64 -3.32 17.81
CA GLU A 385 2.07 -4.62 18.19
C GLU A 385 2.99 -5.83 17.89
N THR A 386 3.66 -5.86 16.73
CA THR A 386 4.56 -6.97 16.35
C THR A 386 5.99 -6.79 16.82
N GLY A 387 6.32 -5.62 17.40
CA GLY A 387 7.67 -5.22 17.74
C GLY A 387 8.27 -6.04 18.90
N VAL A 388 9.57 -6.31 18.81
CA VAL A 388 10.35 -6.99 19.85
C VAL A 388 11.57 -6.16 20.23
N TYR A 389 11.66 -5.79 21.51
CA TYR A 389 12.90 -5.26 22.09
C TYR A 389 13.72 -6.42 22.65
N LYS A 390 14.84 -6.73 22.01
CA LYS A 390 15.85 -7.67 22.52
C LYS A 390 16.87 -6.91 23.35
N ALA A 391 16.98 -7.27 24.62
CA ALA A 391 17.95 -6.68 25.53
C ALA A 391 18.80 -7.74 26.20
N GLU A 392 20.12 -7.54 26.17
CA GLU A 392 21.09 -8.39 26.84
C GLU A 392 21.52 -7.80 28.19
N ILE A 393 21.72 -8.69 29.16
CA ILE A 393 22.25 -8.34 30.48
C ILE A 393 23.45 -9.24 30.74
N LEU A 394 24.61 -8.64 31.02
CA LEU A 394 25.78 -9.36 31.53
C LEU A 394 25.93 -9.16 33.03
N ASN A 395 25.90 -7.91 33.48
CA ASN A 395 26.00 -7.49 34.88
C ASN A 395 25.46 -6.05 35.03
N LYS A 396 25.41 -5.53 36.26
CA LYS A 396 24.84 -4.20 36.54
C LYS A 396 25.55 -3.03 35.85
N GLU A 397 26.75 -3.25 35.29
CA GLU A 397 27.50 -2.24 34.52
C GLU A 397 27.43 -2.46 33.00
N HIS A 398 27.02 -3.65 32.54
CA HIS A 398 27.04 -4.02 31.13
C HIS A 398 25.71 -4.69 30.76
N TYR A 399 24.82 -3.91 30.18
CA TYR A 399 23.51 -4.33 29.70
C TYR A 399 23.05 -3.41 28.56
N ASP A 400 22.10 -3.89 27.77
CA ASP A 400 21.55 -3.12 26.65
C ASP A 400 20.63 -2.02 27.12
N GLN A 401 20.70 -0.88 26.45
CA GLN A 401 19.87 0.27 26.78
C GLN A 401 19.35 0.98 25.53
N ILE A 402 18.07 1.33 25.54
CA ILE A 402 17.51 2.38 24.69
C ILE A 402 17.41 3.66 25.52
N VAL A 403 17.83 4.80 24.95
CA VAL A 403 17.66 6.12 25.58
C VAL A 403 16.84 7.00 24.65
N ALA A 404 15.70 7.52 25.11
CA ALA A 404 14.76 8.30 24.30
C ALA A 404 14.25 9.54 25.06
N GLN A 405 13.54 10.45 24.39
CA GLN A 405 12.81 11.56 25.04
C GLN A 405 11.32 11.26 25.20
N ASP A 406 10.73 10.48 24.30
CA ASP A 406 9.36 9.99 24.44
C ASP A 406 9.33 8.49 24.14
N VAL A 407 8.60 7.74 24.95
CA VAL A 407 8.54 6.27 24.87
C VAL A 407 7.10 5.80 24.75
N TYR A 408 6.81 5.11 23.65
CA TYR A 408 5.51 4.50 23.36
C TYR A 408 5.68 2.99 23.18
N ILE A 409 5.01 2.22 24.02
CA ILE A 409 5.06 0.75 24.04
C ILE A 409 3.65 0.23 23.81
N ASP A 410 3.42 -0.38 22.65
CA ASP A 410 2.15 -1.06 22.38
C ASP A 410 1.98 -2.28 23.31
N ALA A 411 0.75 -2.48 23.79
CA ALA A 411 0.41 -3.54 24.75
C ALA A 411 0.62 -4.97 24.22
N GLN A 412 0.78 -5.16 22.91
CA GLN A 412 1.10 -6.46 22.29
C GLN A 412 2.59 -6.65 21.99
N SER A 413 3.40 -5.58 22.04
CA SER A 413 4.85 -5.63 21.83
C SER A 413 5.56 -6.47 22.91
N LYS A 414 6.76 -6.98 22.61
CA LYS A 414 7.45 -7.96 23.49
C LYS A 414 8.82 -7.46 23.95
N LEU A 415 9.14 -7.77 25.21
CA LEU A 415 10.49 -7.72 25.75
C LEU A 415 11.10 -9.13 25.74
N ASP A 416 12.24 -9.28 25.08
CA ASP A 416 13.00 -10.52 25.00
C ASP A 416 14.37 -10.32 25.68
N LEU A 417 14.53 -10.90 26.87
CA LEU A 417 15.73 -10.72 27.69
C LEU A 417 16.69 -11.89 27.51
N THR A 418 17.96 -11.57 27.31
CA THR A 418 19.04 -12.56 27.27
C THR A 418 20.04 -12.32 28.41
N TYR A 419 20.22 -13.33 29.27
CA TYR A 419 21.24 -13.30 30.32
C TYR A 419 22.55 -13.92 29.80
N LEU A 420 23.56 -13.08 29.55
CA LEU A 420 24.80 -13.45 28.89
C LEU A 420 25.70 -14.35 29.76
N ALA A 421 26.39 -15.28 29.10
CA ALA A 421 27.26 -16.24 29.75
C ALA A 421 28.37 -15.57 30.58
N GLY A 422 28.62 -16.11 31.78
CA GLY A 422 29.59 -15.53 32.72
C GLY A 422 29.06 -14.32 33.51
N GLY A 423 27.83 -13.90 33.24
CA GLY A 423 27.17 -12.84 33.99
C GLY A 423 26.95 -13.20 35.47
N VAL A 424 26.91 -12.18 36.31
CA VAL A 424 26.65 -12.28 37.75
C VAL A 424 25.69 -11.18 38.13
N ILE A 425 24.54 -11.57 38.67
CA ILE A 425 23.47 -10.66 39.12
C ILE A 425 23.25 -10.89 40.59
N LYS A 426 23.17 -9.80 41.36
CA LYS A 426 22.82 -9.83 42.78
C LYS A 426 21.41 -9.33 42.97
N LYS A 427 20.72 -9.88 43.96
CA LYS A 427 19.44 -9.36 44.39
C LYS A 427 19.54 -7.87 44.70
N GLY A 428 18.63 -7.09 44.13
CA GLY A 428 18.59 -5.63 44.25
C GLY A 428 19.40 -4.89 43.19
N ASP A 429 20.15 -5.57 42.32
CA ASP A 429 20.73 -4.92 41.14
C ASP A 429 19.59 -4.38 40.24
N THR A 430 19.78 -3.17 39.72
CA THR A 430 18.81 -2.46 38.87
C THR A 430 19.38 -2.23 37.48
N PHE A 431 18.55 -2.42 36.45
CA PHE A 431 18.93 -2.28 35.04
C PHE A 431 17.91 -1.37 34.34
N THR A 432 18.30 -0.14 34.01
CA THR A 432 17.46 0.79 33.24
C THR A 432 17.55 0.46 31.76
N ILE A 433 16.70 -0.45 31.29
CA ILE A 433 16.71 -0.96 29.91
C ILE A 433 16.14 0.06 28.91
N ILE A 434 15.23 0.92 29.36
CA ILE A 434 14.80 2.10 28.59
C ILE A 434 14.89 3.31 29.51
N SER A 435 15.73 4.27 29.13
CA SER A 435 15.82 5.57 29.81
C SER A 435 15.02 6.61 29.05
N ASN A 436 14.04 7.22 29.72
CA ASN A 436 13.16 8.23 29.16
C ASN A 436 13.55 9.62 29.69
N ASN A 437 14.46 10.28 28.99
CA ASN A 437 15.00 11.58 29.38
C ASN A 437 14.02 12.76 29.15
N GLY A 438 12.82 12.50 28.65
CA GLY A 438 11.79 13.53 28.54
C GLY A 438 11.02 13.72 29.84
N THR A 439 9.95 14.50 29.76
CA THR A 439 9.08 14.79 30.93
C THR A 439 7.78 14.00 30.91
N ASN A 440 7.44 13.40 29.77
CA ASN A 440 6.25 12.57 29.64
C ASN A 440 6.52 11.17 30.23
N PRO A 441 5.53 10.54 30.88
CA PRO A 441 5.67 9.17 31.33
C PRO A 441 5.79 8.20 30.13
N VAL A 442 6.35 7.02 30.38
CA VAL A 442 6.26 5.91 29.41
C VAL A 442 4.79 5.59 29.15
N GLN A 443 4.41 5.55 27.88
CA GLN A 443 3.04 5.24 27.47
C GLN A 443 2.93 3.75 27.12
N GLY A 444 2.13 3.01 27.89
CA GLY A 444 1.89 1.58 27.68
C GLY A 444 2.90 0.67 28.37
N THR A 445 2.75 -0.64 28.16
CA THR A 445 3.57 -1.69 28.78
C THR A 445 3.82 -2.82 27.78
N PHE A 446 4.86 -3.62 28.00
CA PHE A 446 5.08 -4.82 27.19
C PHE A 446 3.98 -5.86 27.47
N LYS A 447 3.73 -6.72 26.49
CA LYS A 447 2.76 -7.81 26.58
C LYS A 447 3.05 -8.70 27.79
N ASP A 448 1.98 -8.98 28.55
CA ASP A 448 2.00 -9.81 29.76
C ASP A 448 2.94 -9.31 30.88
N LEU A 449 3.40 -8.06 30.78
CA LEU A 449 4.32 -7.43 31.73
C LEU A 449 3.74 -6.09 32.23
N PRO A 450 2.62 -6.08 32.98
CA PRO A 450 2.15 -4.86 33.66
C PRO A 450 3.15 -4.38 34.72
N GLU A 451 2.94 -3.18 35.26
CA GLU A 451 3.75 -2.62 36.35
C GLU A 451 3.94 -3.63 37.49
N GLY A 452 5.20 -3.89 37.84
CA GLY A 452 5.59 -4.80 38.90
C GLY A 452 5.52 -6.28 38.55
N ALA A 453 5.27 -6.66 37.30
CA ALA A 453 5.34 -8.04 36.84
C ALA A 453 6.76 -8.63 36.98
N GLU A 454 6.83 -9.95 37.08
CA GLU A 454 8.09 -10.68 37.09
C GLU A 454 8.45 -11.21 35.70
N VAL A 455 9.72 -11.08 35.33
CA VAL A 455 10.31 -11.68 34.12
C VAL A 455 11.47 -12.57 34.55
N THR A 456 11.54 -13.79 34.03
CA THR A 456 12.58 -14.76 34.42
C THR A 456 13.35 -15.25 33.21
N VAL A 457 14.69 -15.18 33.27
CA VAL A 457 15.61 -15.66 32.24
C VAL A 457 16.80 -16.38 32.90
N SER A 458 17.07 -17.61 32.47
CA SER A 458 18.23 -18.40 32.92
C SER A 458 18.40 -18.45 34.46
N GLY A 459 17.29 -18.49 35.21
CA GLY A 459 17.27 -18.53 36.67
C GLY A 459 17.42 -17.18 37.38
N ALA A 460 17.62 -16.08 36.66
CA ALA A 460 17.47 -14.72 37.20
C ALA A 460 16.01 -14.28 37.06
N THR A 461 15.42 -13.78 38.15
CA THR A 461 14.07 -13.20 38.18
C THR A 461 14.19 -11.71 38.43
N PHE A 462 13.50 -10.92 37.62
CA PHE A 462 13.46 -9.46 37.76
C PHE A 462 12.02 -8.99 37.90
N LYS A 463 11.83 -7.91 38.65
CA LYS A 463 10.58 -7.15 38.68
C LYS A 463 10.72 -5.94 37.77
N ILE A 464 9.78 -5.76 36.83
CA ILE A 464 9.76 -4.60 35.92
C ILE A 464 9.01 -3.42 36.53
N SER A 465 9.48 -2.20 36.27
CA SER A 465 8.78 -0.96 36.57
C SER A 465 8.87 0.00 35.39
N TYR A 466 7.77 0.66 35.05
CA TYR A 466 7.64 1.70 34.00
C TYR A 466 7.70 3.12 34.55
N VAL A 467 7.85 3.24 35.88
CA VAL A 467 8.03 4.48 36.64
C VAL A 467 9.32 4.41 37.47
N GLY A 468 10.27 3.59 37.02
CA GLY A 468 11.56 3.41 37.68
C GLY A 468 12.51 4.57 37.42
N GLY A 469 13.75 4.44 37.89
CA GLY A 469 14.82 5.41 37.63
C GLY A 469 14.51 6.77 38.27
N ASP A 470 14.38 7.80 37.45
CA ASP A 470 13.97 9.16 37.85
C ASP A 470 12.45 9.38 37.88
N GLY A 471 11.66 8.35 37.58
CA GLY A 471 10.20 8.34 37.73
C GLY A 471 9.44 8.04 36.43
N ASN A 472 10.13 7.96 35.31
CA ASN A 472 9.54 7.65 34.00
C ASN A 472 10.40 6.68 33.17
N ASP A 473 11.33 5.94 33.78
CA ASP A 473 12.14 4.92 33.10
C ASP A 473 11.52 3.51 33.15
N VAL A 474 11.95 2.65 32.21
CA VAL A 474 11.71 1.19 32.29
C VAL A 474 12.90 0.50 32.95
N VAL A 475 12.69 0.00 34.17
CA VAL A 475 13.73 -0.58 35.02
C VAL A 475 13.41 -2.01 35.41
N LEU A 476 14.40 -2.89 35.32
CA LEU A 476 14.36 -4.24 35.88
C LEU A 476 15.11 -4.27 37.21
N THR A 477 14.49 -4.81 38.26
CA THR A 477 15.13 -5.01 39.57
C THR A 477 15.25 -6.50 39.88
N ALA A 478 16.47 -6.99 40.06
CA ALA A 478 16.73 -8.39 40.37
C ALA A 478 16.14 -8.82 41.72
N GLN A 479 15.36 -9.91 41.73
CA GLN A 479 14.70 -10.45 42.92
C GLN A 479 15.51 -11.53 43.64
N ASN A 480 16.51 -12.09 42.96
CA ASN A 480 17.39 -13.13 43.47
C ASN A 480 18.82 -12.95 42.97
N ASP A 481 19.76 -13.56 43.70
CA ASP A 481 21.11 -13.75 43.19
C ASP A 481 21.08 -14.79 42.07
N SER A 482 21.81 -14.54 40.99
CA SER A 482 21.94 -15.46 39.87
C SER A 482 23.34 -15.39 39.26
N LYS A 483 23.76 -16.51 38.67
CA LYS A 483 24.96 -16.61 37.86
C LYS A 483 24.57 -17.30 36.57
N ALA A 484 24.85 -16.65 35.45
CA ALA A 484 24.53 -17.22 34.15
C ALA A 484 25.24 -18.57 33.99
N PRO A 485 24.64 -19.53 33.26
CA PRO A 485 25.34 -20.74 32.87
C PRO A 485 26.69 -20.39 32.23
N LYS A 486 27.74 -21.13 32.59
CA LYS A 486 29.00 -21.06 31.82
C LYS A 486 28.70 -21.56 30.41
N ALA A 487 29.16 -20.84 29.39
CA ALA A 487 29.13 -21.37 28.02
C ALA A 487 29.76 -22.78 28.03
N PRO A 488 29.21 -23.76 27.29
CA PRO A 488 29.80 -25.09 27.26
C PRO A 488 31.28 -24.98 26.88
N ASN A 489 32.15 -25.57 27.70
CA ASN A 489 33.59 -25.66 27.43
C ASN A 489 33.81 -26.57 26.22
N THR A 490 33.57 -26.08 25.00
CA THR A 490 34.07 -26.71 23.78
C THR A 490 35.53 -26.33 23.66
N GLY A 491 36.43 -27.13 24.27
CA GLY A 491 37.87 -26.90 24.20
C GLY A 491 38.31 -26.63 22.76
N GLY A 492 38.77 -25.41 22.52
CA GLY A 492 39.20 -24.89 21.22
C GLY A 492 39.64 -23.44 21.39
N GLU A 493 40.80 -23.11 20.85
CA GLU A 493 41.46 -21.82 20.94
C GLU A 493 40.55 -20.64 20.57
N LYS A 494 40.85 -19.46 21.15
CA LYS A 494 40.30 -18.14 20.84
C LYS A 494 39.82 -18.01 19.39
N LEU A 495 38.56 -18.32 19.14
CA LEU A 495 37.81 -17.73 18.05
C LEU A 495 37.28 -16.42 18.63
N SER A 496 37.82 -15.31 18.16
CA SER A 496 37.16 -14.01 18.23
C SER A 496 35.78 -14.18 17.60
N VAL A 497 34.78 -14.43 18.44
CA VAL A 497 33.38 -14.42 18.05
C VAL A 497 33.08 -12.96 17.74
N ASN A 498 33.24 -12.56 16.47
CA ASN A 498 32.45 -11.45 15.95
C ASN A 498 31.01 -11.82 16.26
N LEU A 499 30.39 -11.08 17.17
CA LEU A 499 29.04 -11.31 17.67
C LEU A 499 27.98 -10.95 16.61
N ILE A 500 28.20 -11.37 15.37
CA ILE A 500 27.26 -11.26 14.25
C ILE A 500 26.27 -12.46 14.30
N GLY A 501 26.60 -13.51 15.05
CA GLY A 501 25.82 -14.75 15.09
C GLY A 501 24.60 -14.77 16.04
N ALA A 502 24.43 -13.80 16.94
CA ALA A 502 23.29 -13.78 17.86
C ALA A 502 22.00 -13.25 17.22
N ILE A 503 22.11 -12.52 16.10
CA ILE A 503 20.96 -11.87 15.45
C ILE A 503 20.16 -12.84 14.56
N ALA A 504 20.78 -13.92 14.07
CA ALA A 504 20.13 -14.94 13.24
C ALA A 504 19.48 -16.10 14.04
N GLY A 505 19.58 -16.08 15.38
CA GLY A 505 19.28 -17.20 16.26
C GLY A 505 17.81 -17.49 16.55
N VAL A 506 16.90 -17.38 15.58
CA VAL A 506 15.56 -18.02 15.68
C VAL A 506 15.06 -18.64 14.36
N ALA A 507 15.79 -18.53 13.24
CA ALA A 507 15.30 -19.07 11.96
C ALA A 507 15.96 -20.38 11.49
N SER A 508 17.08 -20.84 12.06
CA SER A 508 17.82 -21.99 11.52
C SER A 508 18.40 -22.93 12.58
N ALA A 509 17.54 -23.56 13.39
CA ALA A 509 17.96 -24.70 14.21
C ALA A 509 18.02 -26.04 13.43
N ALA A 510 17.72 -26.05 12.13
CA ALA A 510 17.61 -27.30 11.35
C ALA A 510 18.90 -27.77 10.63
N ALA A 511 20.01 -27.01 10.63
CA ALA A 511 21.16 -27.33 9.77
C ALA A 511 22.40 -27.94 10.47
N LEU A 512 22.41 -28.14 11.79
CA LEU A 512 23.64 -28.49 12.54
C LEU A 512 23.65 -29.88 13.19
N LEU A 513 22.94 -30.85 12.61
CA LEU A 513 22.99 -32.25 13.05
C LEU A 513 23.20 -33.23 11.89
N PHE A 514 24.42 -33.26 11.34
CA PHE A 514 25.00 -34.49 10.79
C PHE A 514 26.48 -34.58 11.15
N VAL A 515 26.74 -35.04 12.38
CA VAL A 515 27.99 -35.74 12.70
C VAL A 515 27.67 -37.21 12.77
N THR A 516 28.15 -37.98 11.80
CA THR A 516 28.50 -39.38 12.06
C THR A 516 29.90 -39.66 11.53
N LYS A 517 30.84 -39.67 12.48
CA LYS A 517 31.96 -40.60 12.63
C LYS A 517 32.29 -41.47 11.40
N ARG A 518 33.54 -41.38 10.94
CA ARG A 518 34.38 -42.58 10.78
C ARG A 518 35.84 -42.23 11.09
N LYS A 519 36.31 -42.69 12.25
CA LYS A 519 37.73 -42.73 12.62
C LYS A 519 38.24 -44.15 12.34
N SER A 520 39.29 -44.21 11.51
CA SER A 520 40.46 -45.10 11.62
C SER A 520 40.46 -46.53 11.03
N LEU A 521 41.68 -46.90 10.58
CA LEU A 521 42.29 -48.21 10.24
C LEU A 521 42.13 -48.63 8.75
N SER A 522 43.16 -49.00 7.98
CA SER A 522 44.51 -49.50 8.28
C SER A 522 45.47 -49.40 7.07
N LYS A 523 46.78 -49.23 7.35
CA LYS A 523 47.99 -49.74 6.66
C LYS A 523 47.87 -50.20 5.18
N LYS A 524 48.70 -49.63 4.30
CA LYS A 524 50.06 -50.12 4.02
C LYS A 524 50.89 -49.04 3.33
#